data_AF-A0A354WQ05-F1
#
_entry.id   AF-A0A354WQ05-F1
#
_cell.length_a   1.000
_cell.length_b   1.000
_cell.length_c   1.000
_cell.angle_alpha   90.00
_cell.angle_beta   90.00
_cell.angle_gamma   90.00
#
_symmetry.space_group_name_H-M   'P 1'
#
loop_
_entity.id
_entity.type
_entity.pdbx_description
1 polymer ?
#
loop_
_entity_poly.entity_id
_entity_poly.type
_entity_poly.pdbx_seq_one_letter_code
_entity_poly.pdbx_strand_id
1 'polypeptide(L)'
;MATTLDMYYQNKQQLNAIIAEHKLTMDQLFGYQELLYRISILESCMNFVKTAPVTSDVNAMSFHYKIVDALFTCMLQERQFGIPADEKLKKQRATALGNLQTVITSFRKQFQSFAPTAPESYRDAVSKMVNTVLPAWLQYRFTYIPF
;
A
#
# COMPACT_ATOMS: atom_id res chain seq x y z
N MET A 1 -10.15 -4.55 -3.40
CA MET A 1 -8.73 -4.98 -3.46
C MET A 1 -8.47 -5.89 -4.65
N ALA A 2 -9.14 -7.04 -4.77
CA ALA A 2 -8.99 -7.93 -5.93
C ALA A 2 -9.24 -7.20 -7.26
N THR A 3 -10.36 -6.48 -7.37
CA THR A 3 -10.73 -5.73 -8.58
C THR A 3 -9.71 -4.68 -9.03
N THR A 4 -9.07 -3.97 -8.09
CA THR A 4 -8.03 -2.98 -8.40
C THR A 4 -6.74 -3.64 -8.88
N LEU A 5 -6.34 -4.74 -8.25
CA LEU A 5 -5.14 -5.48 -8.62
C LEU A 5 -5.30 -6.14 -10.00
N ASP A 6 -6.47 -6.70 -10.27
CA ASP A 6 -6.81 -7.30 -11.57
C ASP A 6 -6.72 -6.24 -12.70
N MET A 7 -7.30 -5.06 -12.48
CA MET A 7 -7.17 -3.92 -13.39
C MET A 7 -5.71 -3.54 -13.61
N TYR A 8 -4.90 -3.51 -12.54
CA TYR A 8 -3.48 -3.21 -12.67
C TYR A 8 -2.70 -4.28 -13.44
N TYR A 9 -3.02 -5.56 -13.29
CA TYR A 9 -2.41 -6.61 -14.10
C TYR A 9 -2.79 -6.50 -15.58
N GLN A 10 -4.05 -6.17 -15.89
CA GLN A 10 -4.49 -5.93 -17.26
C GLN A 10 -3.71 -4.77 -17.89
N ASN A 11 -3.58 -3.64 -17.18
CA ASN A 11 -2.78 -2.49 -17.64
C ASN A 11 -1.31 -2.87 -17.83
N LYS A 12 -0.75 -3.70 -16.93
CA LYS A 12 0.63 -4.17 -17.01
C LYS A 12 0.84 -5.03 -18.27
N GLN A 13 -0.11 -5.91 -18.59
CA GLN A 13 -0.06 -6.73 -19.80
C GLN A 13 -0.09 -5.87 -21.08
N GLN A 14 -0.96 -4.86 -21.12
CA GLN A 14 -1.03 -3.92 -22.26
C GLN A 14 0.29 -3.16 -22.47
N LEU A 15 0.86 -2.60 -21.39
CA LEU A 15 2.12 -1.87 -21.46
C LEU A 15 3.31 -2.78 -21.82
N ASN A 16 3.31 -4.03 -21.36
CA ASN A 16 4.32 -5.01 -21.75
C ASN A 16 4.29 -5.35 -23.24
N ALA A 17 3.12 -5.39 -23.89
CA ALA A 17 3.03 -5.58 -25.34
C ALA A 17 3.70 -4.41 -26.09
N ILE A 18 3.48 -3.18 -25.64
CA ILE A 18 4.11 -1.97 -26.21
C ILE A 18 5.64 -1.97 -25.97
N ILE A 19 6.09 -2.41 -24.79
CA ILE A 19 7.52 -2.57 -24.46
C ILE A 19 8.18 -3.58 -25.39
N ALA A 20 7.54 -4.72 -25.64
CA ALA A 20 8.08 -5.75 -26.54
C ALA A 20 8.30 -5.21 -27.97
N GLU A 21 7.47 -4.27 -28.40
CA GLU A 21 7.61 -3.56 -29.67
C GLU A 21 8.62 -2.40 -29.63
N HIS A 22 9.24 -2.11 -28.49
CA HIS A 22 10.15 -0.97 -28.28
C HIS A 22 9.49 0.41 -28.52
N LYS A 23 8.17 0.50 -28.29
CA LYS A 23 7.36 1.70 -28.59
C LYS A 23 6.91 2.49 -27.36
N LEU A 24 7.38 2.13 -26.17
CA LEU A 24 6.93 2.77 -24.93
C LEU A 24 7.40 4.23 -24.88
N THR A 25 6.48 5.17 -24.73
CA THR A 25 6.82 6.58 -24.55
C THR A 25 7.33 6.85 -23.13
N MET A 26 7.97 8.00 -22.90
CA MET A 26 8.44 8.38 -21.56
C MET A 26 7.29 8.58 -20.56
N ASP A 27 6.17 9.13 -21.00
CA ASP A 27 4.97 9.27 -20.15
C ASP A 27 4.40 7.89 -19.78
N GLN A 28 4.38 6.94 -20.73
CA GLN A 28 3.96 5.57 -20.46
C GLN A 28 4.94 4.83 -19.55
N LEU A 29 6.26 5.04 -19.72
CA LEU A 29 7.28 4.51 -18.81
C LEU A 29 7.05 5.00 -17.39
N PHE A 30 6.76 6.28 -17.24
CA PHE A 30 6.50 6.87 -15.95
C PHE A 30 5.29 6.24 -15.26
N GLY A 31 4.16 6.11 -15.97
CA GLY A 31 2.98 5.40 -15.48
C GLY A 31 3.27 3.92 -15.19
N TYR A 32 4.05 3.25 -16.03
CA TYR A 32 4.42 1.84 -15.85
C TYR A 32 5.22 1.58 -14.57
N GLN A 33 6.18 2.44 -14.24
CA GLN A 33 6.95 2.31 -12.98
C GLN A 33 6.07 2.49 -11.75
N GLU A 34 5.08 3.38 -11.82
CA GLU A 34 4.09 3.52 -10.75
C GLU A 34 3.18 2.30 -10.65
N LEU A 35 2.75 1.74 -11.78
CA LEU A 35 1.93 0.54 -11.83
C LEU A 35 2.61 -0.65 -11.13
N LEU A 36 3.87 -0.89 -11.47
CA LEU A 36 4.66 -1.98 -10.87
C LEU A 36 4.78 -1.82 -9.36
N TYR A 37 4.98 -0.61 -8.88
CA TYR A 37 5.05 -0.33 -7.45
C TYR A 37 3.72 -0.57 -6.75
N ARG A 38 2.60 -0.12 -7.32
CA ARG A 38 1.27 -0.35 -6.77
C ARG A 38 0.92 -1.82 -6.70
N ILE A 39 1.23 -2.59 -7.74
CA ILE A 39 1.09 -4.04 -7.74
C ILE A 39 1.88 -4.64 -6.59
N SER A 40 3.16 -4.29 -6.45
CA SER A 40 4.02 -4.84 -5.39
C SER A 40 3.51 -4.54 -3.97
N ILE A 41 3.01 -3.32 -3.71
CA ILE A 41 2.42 -2.96 -2.41
C ILE A 41 1.12 -3.73 -2.17
N LEU A 42 0.24 -3.81 -3.17
CA LEU A 42 -1.02 -4.55 -3.07
C LEU A 42 -0.79 -6.04 -2.80
N GLU A 43 0.12 -6.67 -3.55
CA GLU A 43 0.50 -8.08 -3.38
C GLU A 43 1.08 -8.32 -1.98
N SER A 44 2.00 -7.46 -1.52
CA SER A 44 2.59 -7.57 -0.18
C SER A 44 1.53 -7.48 0.91
N CYS A 45 0.62 -6.51 0.80
CA CYS A 45 -0.49 -6.34 1.73
C CYS A 45 -1.44 -7.55 1.74
N MET A 46 -1.79 -8.09 0.57
CA MET A 46 -2.61 -9.30 0.46
C MET A 46 -1.91 -10.51 1.10
N ASN A 47 -0.61 -10.65 0.89
CA ASN A 47 0.17 -11.73 1.47
C ASN A 47 0.20 -11.60 3.00
N PHE A 48 0.44 -10.42 3.56
CA PHE A 48 0.40 -10.21 5.01
C PHE A 48 -0.94 -10.58 5.64
N VAL A 49 -2.06 -10.31 4.97
CA VAL A 49 -3.37 -10.75 5.47
C VAL A 49 -3.50 -12.27 5.44
N LYS A 50 -3.06 -12.91 4.36
CA LYS A 50 -3.14 -14.38 4.19
C LYS A 50 -2.20 -15.15 5.10
N THR A 51 -1.05 -14.57 5.42
CA THR A 51 0.01 -15.21 6.24
C THR A 51 -0.01 -14.77 7.70
N ALA A 52 -0.93 -13.88 8.08
CA ALA A 52 -1.05 -13.47 9.47
C ALA A 52 -1.34 -14.70 10.34
N PRO A 53 -0.50 -14.99 11.36
CA PRO A 53 -0.63 -16.20 12.16
C PRO A 53 -1.94 -16.24 12.93
N VAL A 54 -2.57 -17.41 12.95
CA VAL A 54 -3.69 -17.75 13.83
C VAL A 54 -3.12 -18.56 14.98
N THR A 55 -2.81 -17.89 16.08
CA THR A 55 -2.05 -18.45 17.21
C THR A 55 -2.33 -17.64 18.47
N SER A 56 -1.95 -18.16 19.64
CA SER A 56 -1.85 -17.36 20.87
C SER A 56 -0.41 -16.96 21.20
N ASP A 57 0.57 -17.35 20.38
CA ASP A 57 1.97 -16.96 20.55
C ASP A 57 2.20 -15.50 20.16
N VAL A 58 2.44 -14.67 21.17
CA VAL A 58 2.71 -13.24 21.04
C VAL A 58 4.00 -12.98 20.26
N ASN A 59 5.00 -13.86 20.31
CA ASN A 59 6.26 -13.68 19.59
C ASN A 59 6.05 -13.80 18.07
N ALA A 60 5.30 -14.82 17.64
CA ALA A 60 4.93 -14.99 16.23
C ALA A 60 4.14 -13.78 15.70
N MET A 61 3.16 -13.28 16.48
CA MET A 61 2.40 -12.08 16.12
C MET A 61 3.28 -10.83 16.04
N SER A 62 4.16 -10.64 17.02
CA SER A 62 5.06 -9.48 17.09
C SER A 62 6.03 -9.47 15.92
N PHE A 63 6.62 -10.63 15.58
CA PHE A 63 7.53 -10.75 14.46
C PHE A 63 6.82 -10.44 13.13
N HIS A 64 5.65 -11.04 12.90
CA HIS A 64 4.85 -10.73 11.71
C HIS A 64 4.50 -9.24 11.64
N TYR A 65 4.05 -8.65 12.75
CA TYR A 65 3.68 -7.23 12.80
C TYR A 65 4.84 -6.30 12.46
N LYS A 66 6.05 -6.60 12.93
CA LYS A 66 7.25 -5.81 12.61
C LYS A 66 7.53 -5.76 11.11
N ILE A 67 7.30 -6.86 10.39
CA ILE A 67 7.47 -6.91 8.93
C ILE A 67 6.40 -6.04 8.24
N VAL A 68 5.15 -6.13 8.70
CA VAL A 68 4.05 -5.29 8.16
C VAL A 68 4.34 -3.81 8.41
N ASP A 69 4.73 -3.45 9.63
CA ASP A 69 5.01 -2.06 10.01
C ASP A 69 6.24 -1.48 9.30
N ALA A 70 7.22 -2.31 8.97
CA ALA A 70 8.35 -1.91 8.14
C ALA A 70 7.88 -1.47 6.74
N LEU A 71 7.00 -2.24 6.08
CA LEU A 71 6.42 -1.82 4.80
C LEU A 71 5.66 -0.49 4.93
N PHE A 72 4.88 -0.34 6.01
CA PHE A 72 4.09 0.86 6.25
C PHE A 72 4.95 2.09 6.52
N THR A 73 6.10 1.91 7.18
CA THR A 73 7.11 2.96 7.33
C THR A 73 7.67 3.37 5.97
N CYS A 74 8.00 2.41 5.10
CA CYS A 74 8.48 2.70 3.75
C CYS A 74 7.44 3.49 2.93
N MET A 75 6.16 3.14 3.03
CA MET A 75 5.08 3.87 2.35
C MET A 75 4.94 5.34 2.82
N LEU A 76 5.40 5.68 4.03
CA LEU A 76 5.41 7.07 4.53
C LEU A 76 6.64 7.86 4.07
N GLN A 77 7.70 7.18 3.63
CA GLN A 77 8.97 7.76 3.20
C GLN A 77 9.22 7.61 1.69
N GLU A 78 8.21 7.13 0.97
CA GLU A 78 8.31 6.74 -0.43
C GLU A 78 8.57 7.92 -1.37
N ARG A 79 8.88 7.59 -2.63
CA ARG A 79 9.16 8.56 -3.69
C ARG A 79 8.02 9.56 -3.88
N GLN A 80 8.40 10.84 -3.97
CA GLN A 80 7.52 11.97 -4.24
C GLN A 80 7.70 12.49 -5.67
N PHE A 81 7.87 11.56 -6.62
CA PHE A 81 7.99 11.87 -8.05
C PHE A 81 6.63 11.69 -8.73
N GLY A 82 6.18 12.73 -9.43
CA GLY A 82 4.80 12.92 -9.87
C GLY A 82 4.66 14.07 -10.85
N ILE A 83 3.43 14.31 -11.30
CA ILE A 83 3.05 15.52 -12.03
C ILE A 83 3.54 16.77 -11.25
N PRO A 84 4.09 17.80 -11.91
CA PRO A 84 4.45 19.05 -11.24
C PRO A 84 3.25 19.65 -10.49
N ALA A 85 3.44 20.01 -9.23
CA ALA A 85 2.35 20.45 -8.37
C ALA A 85 2.25 21.98 -8.29
N ASP A 86 1.06 22.49 -8.62
CA ASP A 86 0.61 23.82 -8.22
C ASP A 86 0.27 23.86 -6.72
N GLU A 87 -0.09 25.03 -6.19
CA GLU A 87 -0.43 25.19 -4.77
C GLU A 87 -1.63 24.32 -4.33
N LYS A 88 -2.57 24.05 -5.25
CA LYS A 88 -3.73 23.19 -4.98
C LYS A 88 -3.28 21.74 -4.80
N LEU A 89 -2.48 21.21 -5.74
CA LEU A 89 -2.00 19.83 -5.71
C LEU A 89 -0.99 19.61 -4.57
N LYS A 90 -0.18 20.60 -4.22
CA LYS A 90 0.68 20.55 -3.02
C LYS A 90 -0.15 20.35 -1.75
N LYS A 91 -1.23 21.11 -1.59
CA LYS A 91 -2.16 20.95 -0.45
C LYS A 91 -2.81 19.57 -0.46
N GLN A 92 -3.27 19.09 -1.61
CA GLN A 92 -3.85 17.75 -1.73
C GLN A 92 -2.86 16.64 -1.35
N ARG A 93 -1.60 16.72 -1.79
CA ARG A 93 -0.52 15.80 -1.41
C ARG A 93 -0.30 15.80 0.10
N ALA A 94 -0.20 16.99 0.70
CA ALA A 94 0.01 17.14 2.14
C ALA A 94 -1.16 16.56 2.94
N THR A 95 -2.41 16.84 2.54
CA THR A 95 -3.60 16.28 3.17
C THR A 95 -3.65 14.75 3.05
N ALA A 96 -3.40 14.22 1.86
CA ALA A 96 -3.42 12.77 1.65
C ALA A 96 -2.32 12.05 2.44
N LEU A 97 -1.11 12.62 2.50
CA LEU A 97 -0.03 12.09 3.34
C LEU A 97 -0.38 12.16 4.84
N GLY A 98 -0.92 13.28 5.31
CA GLY A 98 -1.35 13.45 6.70
C GLY A 98 -2.44 12.45 7.10
N ASN A 99 -3.39 12.18 6.19
CA ASN A 99 -4.41 11.16 6.39
C ASN A 99 -3.78 9.76 6.50
N LEU A 100 -2.87 9.40 5.59
CA LEU A 100 -2.15 8.12 5.63
C LEU A 100 -1.36 7.95 6.94
N GLN A 101 -0.61 8.97 7.34
CA GLN A 101 0.13 9.00 8.60
C GLN A 101 -0.78 8.80 9.81
N THR A 102 -1.94 9.45 9.82
CA THR A 102 -2.93 9.34 10.89
C THR A 102 -3.46 7.92 11.01
N VAL A 103 -3.84 7.30 9.89
CA VAL A 103 -4.35 5.93 9.85
C VAL A 103 -3.29 4.95 10.36
N ILE A 104 -2.06 5.02 9.85
CA ILE A 104 -0.96 4.14 10.27
C ILE A 104 -0.65 4.33 11.76
N THR A 105 -0.59 5.58 12.25
CA THR A 105 -0.32 5.89 13.66
C THR A 105 -1.42 5.35 14.58
N SER A 106 -2.69 5.42 14.15
CA SER A 106 -3.81 4.86 14.90
C SER A 106 -3.64 3.35 15.11
N PHE A 107 -3.31 2.61 14.04
CA PHE A 107 -3.07 1.18 14.16
C PHE A 107 -1.80 0.85 14.96
N ARG A 108 -0.73 1.63 14.85
CA ARG A 108 0.46 1.46 15.70
C ARG A 108 0.10 1.52 17.18
N LYS A 109 -0.72 2.50 17.59
CA LYS A 109 -1.22 2.59 18.97
C LYS A 109 -2.06 1.37 19.35
N GLN A 110 -2.94 0.90 18.46
CA GLN A 110 -3.74 -0.30 18.68
C GLN A 110 -2.85 -1.55 18.88
N PHE A 111 -1.79 -1.70 18.09
CA PHE A 111 -0.88 -2.84 18.17
C PHE A 111 0.08 -2.75 19.38
N GLN A 112 0.41 -1.55 19.88
CA GLN A 112 1.20 -1.36 21.10
C GLN A 112 0.53 -1.92 22.35
N SER A 113 -0.80 -1.81 22.45
CA SER A 113 -1.58 -2.35 23.57
C SER A 113 -2.43 -3.56 23.16
N PHE A 114 -1.97 -4.33 22.17
CA PHE A 114 -2.74 -5.45 21.64
C PHE A 114 -2.83 -6.61 22.63
N ALA A 115 -4.06 -6.99 22.99
CA ALA A 115 -4.36 -8.09 23.87
C ALA A 115 -5.38 -9.03 23.18
N PRO A 116 -4.94 -10.06 22.44
CA PRO A 116 -5.84 -10.96 21.74
C PRO A 116 -6.61 -11.85 22.73
N THR A 117 -7.92 -12.00 22.51
CA THR A 117 -8.78 -12.89 23.30
C THR A 117 -9.02 -14.24 22.63
N ALA A 118 -8.67 -14.36 21.35
CA ALA A 118 -8.76 -15.60 20.57
C ALA A 118 -7.63 -15.69 19.51
N PRO A 119 -7.23 -16.89 19.07
CA PRO A 119 -6.13 -17.07 18.12
C PRO A 119 -6.27 -16.29 16.80
N GLU A 120 -7.49 -16.09 16.32
CA GLU A 120 -7.82 -15.37 15.09
C GLU A 120 -7.78 -13.83 15.24
N SER A 121 -7.80 -13.32 16.48
CA SER A 121 -7.90 -11.88 16.76
C SER A 121 -6.80 -11.07 16.06
N TYR A 122 -5.58 -11.62 15.99
CA TYR A 122 -4.45 -10.97 15.33
C TYR A 122 -4.65 -10.85 13.82
N ARG A 123 -5.02 -11.96 13.15
CA ARG A 123 -5.29 -11.98 11.71
C ARG A 123 -6.39 -10.99 11.35
N ASP A 124 -7.45 -10.94 12.14
CA ASP A 124 -8.59 -10.05 11.89
C ASP A 124 -8.19 -8.57 12.08
N ALA A 125 -7.36 -8.26 13.08
CA ALA A 125 -6.79 -6.94 13.28
C ALA A 125 -5.87 -6.50 12.12
N VAL A 126 -4.99 -7.40 11.64
CA VAL A 126 -4.12 -7.13 10.47
C VAL A 126 -4.96 -6.92 9.20
N SER A 127 -5.98 -7.76 8.99
CA SER A 127 -6.92 -7.62 7.87
C SER A 127 -7.61 -6.26 7.90
N LYS A 128 -8.13 -5.84 9.05
CA LYS A 128 -8.75 -4.51 9.22
C LYS A 128 -7.75 -3.38 8.94
N MET A 129 -6.53 -3.50 9.47
CA MET A 129 -5.47 -2.52 9.27
C MET A 129 -5.13 -2.36 7.79
N VAL A 130 -4.84 -3.46 7.10
CA VAL A 130 -4.50 -3.45 5.67
C VAL A 130 -5.64 -2.87 4.83
N ASN A 131 -6.88 -3.31 5.09
CA ASN A 131 -8.06 -2.82 4.35
C ASN A 131 -8.36 -1.33 4.59
N THR A 132 -7.78 -0.71 5.63
CA THR A 132 -7.94 0.72 5.93
C THR A 132 -6.76 1.54 5.42
N VAL A 133 -5.53 1.06 5.58
CA VAL A 133 -4.31 1.76 5.16
C VAL A 133 -4.21 1.80 3.64
N LEU A 134 -4.53 0.70 2.96
CA LEU A 134 -4.28 0.57 1.53
C LEU A 134 -5.11 1.54 0.66
N PRO A 135 -6.41 1.78 0.92
CA PRO A 135 -7.14 2.84 0.22
C PRO A 135 -6.56 4.24 0.47
N ALA A 136 -6.16 4.56 1.71
CA ALA A 136 -5.55 5.85 2.04
C ALA A 136 -4.21 6.04 1.29
N TRP A 137 -3.43 4.97 1.20
CA TRP A 137 -2.18 4.98 0.45
C TRP A 137 -2.41 5.14 -1.05
N LEU A 138 -3.36 4.40 -1.64
CA LEU A 138 -3.72 4.59 -3.06
C LEU A 138 -4.17 6.03 -3.36
N GLN A 139 -4.98 6.63 -2.49
CA GLN A 139 -5.39 8.02 -2.62
C GLN A 139 -4.20 8.98 -2.59
N TYR A 140 -3.23 8.74 -1.70
CA TYR A 140 -1.97 9.49 -1.71
C TYR A 140 -1.23 9.33 -3.03
N ARG A 141 -1.07 8.10 -3.54
CA ARG A 141 -0.40 7.83 -4.81
C ARG A 141 -1.08 8.49 -6.01
N PHE A 142 -2.42 8.54 -6.04
CA PHE A 142 -3.18 9.20 -7.11
C PHE A 142 -2.89 10.70 -7.22
N THR A 143 -2.46 11.36 -6.13
CA THR A 143 -2.02 12.77 -6.18
C THR A 143 -0.68 12.99 -6.88
N TYR A 144 0.10 11.94 -7.11
CA TYR A 144 1.34 11.99 -7.90
C TYR A 144 1.10 11.56 -9.34
N ILE A 145 0.40 10.45 -9.52
CA ILE A 145 0.18 9.81 -10.83
C ILE A 145 -1.25 9.25 -10.86
N PRO A 146 -2.19 9.87 -11.58
CA PRO A 146 -3.53 9.32 -11.75
C PRO A 146 -3.49 8.04 -12.60
N PHE A 147 -4.38 7.10 -12.31
CA PHE A 147 -4.56 5.84 -13.03
C PHE A 147 -6.03 5.64 -13.37
#